data_AF-A0A4Q3C9R4-F1
#
_entry.id   AF-A0A4Q3C9R4-F1
#
_cell.length_a   1.000
_cell.length_b   1.000
_cell.length_c   1.000
_cell.angle_alpha   90.00
_cell.angle_beta   90.00
_cell.angle_gamma   90.00
#
_symmetry.space_group_name_H-M   'P 1'
#
loop_
_entity.id
_entity.type
_entity.pdbx_description
1 polymer ?
#
loop_
_entity_poly.entity_id
_entity_poly.type
_entity_poly.pdbx_seq_one_letter_code
_entity_poly.pdbx_strand_id
1 'polypeptide(L)'
;GPYWWAYWSMMSCNVISPQLFWFKKLRQSIPFSWALSIVVNIGMWFERFVIIVTSLHRDYLPSSWVMFYPSWVDVGVFIGSIGLFFTMFLIFIRFLPSVAMAEVKLLLKGSSEQAKKKLIDAGHLDKEHVEDYKQALTKYDSVDLADYEIQK
;
A
#
# COMPACT_ATOMS: atom_id res chain seq x y z
N GLY A 1 6.10 -32.76 -12.00
CA GLY A 1 7.38 -33.04 -11.30
C GLY A 1 7.21 -32.84 -9.80
N PRO A 2 8.18 -33.21 -8.94
CA PRO A 2 8.01 -33.25 -7.48
C PRO A 2 7.58 -31.92 -6.82
N TYR A 3 7.92 -30.77 -7.42
CA TYR A 3 7.51 -29.43 -6.95
C TYR A 3 6.26 -28.88 -7.65
N TRP A 4 5.42 -29.73 -8.24
CA TRP A 4 4.20 -29.31 -8.96
C TRP A 4 3.22 -28.54 -8.07
N TRP A 5 3.13 -28.91 -6.79
CA TRP A 5 2.28 -28.25 -5.80
C TRP A 5 2.74 -26.81 -5.54
N ALA A 6 4.06 -26.57 -5.48
CA ALA A 6 4.62 -25.24 -5.23
C ALA A 6 4.37 -24.32 -6.44
N TYR A 7 4.51 -24.85 -7.66
CA TYR A 7 4.20 -24.13 -8.89
C TYR A 7 2.71 -23.80 -9.01
N TRP A 8 1.82 -24.74 -8.71
CA TRP A 8 0.37 -24.49 -8.73
C TRP A 8 -0.06 -23.47 -7.68
N SER A 9 0.51 -23.51 -6.48
CA SER A 9 0.26 -22.53 -5.41
C SER A 9 0.76 -21.13 -5.78
N MET A 10 1.96 -21.03 -6.37
CA MET A 10 2.49 -19.77 -6.91
C MET A 10 1.55 -19.20 -7.98
N MET A 11 1.19 -20.00 -8.99
CA MET A 11 0.35 -19.55 -10.09
C MET A 11 -1.03 -19.12 -9.62
N SER A 12 -1.63 -19.89 -8.71
CA SER A 12 -2.93 -19.57 -8.13
C SER A 12 -2.87 -18.27 -7.31
N CYS A 13 -1.86 -18.12 -6.44
CA CYS A 13 -1.74 -16.90 -5.63
C CYS A 13 -1.41 -15.66 -6.46
N ASN A 14 -0.51 -15.74 -7.44
CA ASN A 14 -0.05 -14.56 -8.17
C ASN A 14 -0.96 -14.16 -9.33
N VAL A 15 -1.69 -15.12 -9.94
CA VAL A 15 -2.59 -14.84 -11.07
C VAL A 15 -4.04 -14.61 -10.62
N ILE A 16 -4.53 -15.37 -9.63
CA ILE A 16 -5.93 -15.25 -9.20
C ILE A 16 -6.12 -14.05 -8.28
N SER A 17 -5.18 -13.79 -7.36
CA SER A 17 -5.31 -12.67 -6.41
C SER A 17 -5.53 -11.30 -7.08
N PRO A 18 -4.75 -10.88 -8.10
CA PRO A 18 -5.01 -9.61 -8.77
C PRO A 18 -6.36 -9.61 -9.52
N GLN A 19 -6.78 -10.77 -10.05
CA GLN A 19 -8.05 -10.88 -10.76
C GLN A 19 -9.27 -10.67 -9.86
N LEU A 20 -9.15 -10.98 -8.56
CA LEU A 20 -10.21 -10.71 -7.58
C LEU A 20 -10.43 -9.20 -7.32
N PHE A 21 -9.42 -8.35 -7.57
CA PHE A 21 -9.55 -6.90 -7.40
C PHE A 21 -10.35 -6.19 -8.50
N TRP A 22 -10.67 -6.86 -9.61
CA TRP A 22 -11.56 -6.33 -10.65
C TRP A 22 -12.98 -6.09 -10.12
N PHE A 23 -13.39 -6.85 -9.09
CA PHE A 23 -14.68 -6.66 -8.44
C PHE A 23 -14.62 -5.52 -7.42
N LYS A 24 -15.34 -4.43 -7.71
CA LYS A 24 -15.42 -3.24 -6.84
C LYS A 24 -15.80 -3.58 -5.39
N LYS A 25 -16.72 -4.54 -5.19
CA LYS A 25 -17.15 -5.00 -3.86
C LYS A 25 -16.01 -5.60 -3.04
N LEU A 26 -15.13 -6.36 -3.68
CA LEU A 26 -13.99 -7.02 -3.02
C LEU A 26 -12.87 -6.01 -2.72
N ARG A 27 -12.55 -5.14 -3.68
CA ARG A 27 -11.52 -4.10 -3.52
C ARG A 27 -11.82 -3.09 -2.42
N GLN A 28 -13.09 -2.77 -2.20
CA GLN A 28 -13.51 -1.79 -1.17
C GLN A 28 -13.66 -2.41 0.23
N SER A 29 -13.57 -3.73 0.36
CA SER A 29 -13.65 -4.39 1.66
C SER A 29 -12.27 -4.54 2.31
N ILE A 30 -12.05 -3.79 3.40
CA ILE A 30 -10.82 -3.84 4.21
C ILE A 30 -10.44 -5.27 4.66
N PRO A 31 -11.34 -6.08 5.24
CA PRO A 31 -10.95 -7.41 5.71
C PRO A 31 -10.54 -8.36 4.58
N PHE A 32 -11.17 -8.23 3.40
CA PHE A 32 -10.80 -9.01 2.22
C PHE A 32 -9.43 -8.60 1.69
N SER A 33 -9.18 -7.30 1.52
CA SER A 33 -7.89 -6.77 1.06
C SER A 33 -6.75 -7.14 2.03
N TRP A 34 -7.02 -7.17 3.34
CA TRP A 34 -6.06 -7.62 4.35
C TRP A 34 -5.76 -9.12 4.24
N ALA A 35 -6.78 -9.98 4.13
CA ALA A 35 -6.55 -11.42 3.95
C ALA A 35 -5.80 -11.71 2.63
N LEU A 36 -6.17 -11.00 1.57
CA LEU A 36 -5.56 -11.16 0.24
C LEU A 36 -4.10 -10.68 0.20
N SER A 37 -3.74 -9.64 0.97
CA SER A 37 -2.34 -9.18 1.04
C SER A 37 -1.41 -10.23 1.66
N ILE A 38 -1.89 -11.01 2.63
CA ILE A 38 -1.14 -12.14 3.21
C ILE A 38 -0.92 -13.21 2.13
N VAL A 39 -1.98 -13.58 1.40
CA VAL A 39 -1.91 -14.59 0.32
C VAL A 39 -0.94 -14.16 -0.77
N VAL A 40 -0.96 -12.89 -1.18
CA VAL A 40 -0.04 -12.36 -2.19
C VAL A 40 1.41 -12.39 -1.69
N ASN A 41 1.68 -11.98 -0.45
CA ASN A 41 3.04 -12.05 0.12
C ASN A 41 3.57 -13.50 0.13
N ILE A 42 2.73 -14.46 0.52
CA ILE A 42 3.08 -15.89 0.47
C ILE A 42 3.32 -16.34 -0.98
N GLY A 43 2.48 -15.93 -1.93
CA GLY A 43 2.62 -16.23 -3.36
C GLY A 43 3.93 -15.72 -3.96
N MET A 44 4.31 -14.48 -3.64
CA MET A 44 5.59 -13.90 -4.09
C MET A 44 6.80 -14.60 -3.46
N TRP A 45 6.69 -15.04 -2.20
CA TRP A 45 7.73 -15.86 -1.59
C TRP A 45 7.85 -17.22 -2.28
N PHE A 46 6.71 -17.87 -2.58
CA PHE A 46 6.69 -19.12 -3.35
C PHE A 46 7.26 -18.97 -4.76
N GLU A 47 7.03 -17.84 -5.44
CA GLU A 47 7.67 -17.55 -6.73
C GLU A 47 9.19 -17.63 -6.62
N ARG A 48 9.77 -16.96 -5.62
CA ARG A 48 11.23 -16.98 -5.40
C ARG A 48 11.73 -18.36 -5.00
N PHE A 49 10.99 -19.08 -4.15
CA PHE A 49 11.31 -20.46 -3.79
C PHE A 49 11.30 -21.38 -5.02
N VAL A 50 10.27 -21.31 -5.87
CA VAL A 50 10.15 -22.14 -7.07
C VAL A 50 11.28 -21.82 -8.04
N ILE A 51 11.54 -20.56 -8.37
CA ILE A 51 12.59 -20.18 -9.31
C ILE A 51 13.96 -20.72 -8.88
N ILE A 52 14.31 -20.59 -7.59
CA ILE A 52 15.63 -21.01 -7.08
C ILE A 52 15.70 -22.53 -6.94
N VAL A 53 14.74 -23.17 -6.27
CA VAL A 53 14.82 -24.60 -5.95
C VAL A 53 14.60 -25.48 -7.17
N THR A 54 13.68 -25.10 -8.07
CA THR A 54 13.43 -25.90 -9.27
C THR A 54 14.53 -25.77 -10.32
N SER A 55 15.25 -24.65 -10.36
CA SER A 55 16.42 -24.51 -11.23
C SER A 55 17.62 -25.32 -10.75
N LEU A 56 17.89 -25.35 -9.44
CA LEU A 56 19.04 -26.08 -8.85
C LEU A 56 18.83 -27.60 -8.71
N HIS A 57 17.60 -28.08 -8.49
CA HIS A 57 17.35 -29.51 -8.29
C HIS A 57 17.66 -30.36 -9.54
N ARG A 58 17.54 -29.77 -10.74
CA ARG A 58 17.66 -30.44 -12.03
C ARG A 58 18.76 -29.79 -12.86
N ASP A 59 19.98 -29.91 -12.40
CA ASP A 59 21.16 -29.44 -13.14
C ASP A 59 21.51 -30.31 -14.35
N TYR A 60 22.43 -29.81 -15.19
CA TYR A 60 22.87 -30.40 -16.46
C TYR A 60 23.40 -31.84 -16.34
N LEU A 61 23.91 -32.24 -15.17
CA LEU A 61 24.41 -33.60 -14.89
C LEU A 61 23.37 -34.40 -14.09
N PRO A 62 22.88 -35.54 -14.62
CA PRO A 62 21.86 -36.35 -13.95
C PRO A 62 22.29 -36.92 -12.59
N SER A 63 23.60 -37.09 -12.36
CA SER A 63 24.16 -37.58 -11.10
C SER A 63 24.07 -36.58 -9.95
N SER A 64 23.88 -35.29 -10.24
CA SER A 64 23.83 -34.20 -9.26
C SER A 64 22.40 -33.80 -8.88
N TRP A 65 21.40 -34.57 -9.29
CA TRP A 65 20.02 -34.32 -8.93
C TRP A 65 19.78 -34.61 -7.45
N VAL A 66 19.60 -33.57 -6.66
CA VAL A 66 19.37 -33.67 -5.21
C VAL A 66 18.09 -32.93 -4.84
N MET A 67 17.31 -33.51 -3.93
CA MET A 67 16.07 -32.93 -3.42
C MET A 67 16.34 -32.04 -2.21
N PHE A 68 15.88 -30.78 -2.26
CA PHE A 68 16.02 -29.84 -1.16
C PHE A 68 14.91 -30.06 -0.14
N TYR A 69 15.32 -30.30 1.11
CA TYR A 69 14.45 -30.35 2.28
C TYR A 69 14.92 -29.30 3.28
N PRO A 70 14.10 -28.28 3.60
CA PRO A 70 14.47 -27.26 4.56
C PRO A 70 14.65 -27.87 5.95
N SER A 71 15.73 -27.48 6.63
CA SER A 71 15.98 -27.82 8.03
C SER A 71 15.15 -26.93 8.96
N TRP A 72 14.97 -27.37 10.21
CA TRP A 72 14.31 -26.54 11.23
C TRP A 72 15.05 -25.22 11.48
N VAL A 73 16.38 -25.21 11.28
CA VAL A 73 17.20 -23.99 11.37
C VAL A 73 16.83 -22.99 10.26
N ASP A 74 16.57 -23.44 9.02
CA ASP A 74 16.19 -22.56 7.91
C ASP A 74 14.84 -21.87 8.19
N VAL A 75 13.89 -22.63 8.72
CA VAL A 75 12.58 -22.11 9.13
C VAL A 75 12.73 -21.16 10.32
N GLY A 76 13.59 -21.48 11.29
CA GLY A 76 13.90 -20.64 12.43
C GLY A 76 14.51 -19.30 12.04
N VAL A 77 15.45 -19.28 11.10
CA VAL A 77 16.05 -18.04 10.56
C VAL A 77 15.01 -17.22 9.82
N PHE A 78 14.14 -17.85 9.01
CA PHE A 78 13.07 -17.16 8.32
C PHE A 78 12.09 -16.47 9.29
N ILE A 79 11.58 -17.22 10.28
CA ILE A 79 10.69 -16.66 11.32
C ILE A 79 11.42 -15.60 12.16
N GLY A 80 12.70 -15.82 12.47
CA GLY A 80 13.54 -14.87 13.19
C GLY A 80 13.68 -13.54 12.44
N SER A 81 13.83 -13.57 11.12
CA SER A 81 13.88 -12.34 10.29
C SER A 81 12.57 -11.54 10.34
N ILE A 82 11.42 -12.22 10.33
CA ILE A 82 10.10 -11.60 10.48
C ILE A 82 9.99 -10.95 11.87
N GLY A 83 10.39 -11.68 12.92
CA GLY A 83 10.38 -11.18 14.30
C GLY A 83 11.31 -9.97 14.49
N LEU A 84 12.50 -10.00 13.91
CA LEU A 84 13.45 -8.89 13.94
C LEU A 84 12.89 -7.67 13.21
N PHE A 85 12.31 -7.86 12.02
CA PHE A 85 11.65 -6.80 11.27
C PHE A 85 10.55 -6.13 12.11
N PHE A 86 9.63 -6.91 12.69
CA PHE A 86 8.57 -6.35 13.53
C PHE A 86 9.11 -5.68 14.78
N THR A 87 10.14 -6.24 15.42
CA THR A 87 10.76 -5.61 16.59
C THR A 87 11.32 -4.24 16.25
N MET A 88 12.09 -4.14 15.16
CA MET A 88 12.65 -2.87 14.70
C MET A 88 11.57 -1.89 14.23
N PHE A 89 10.54 -2.38 13.55
CA PHE A 89 9.40 -1.58 13.08
C PHE A 89 8.55 -1.02 14.23
N LEU A 90 8.30 -1.82 15.27
CA LEU A 90 7.57 -1.38 16.46
C LEU A 90 8.38 -0.34 17.25
N ILE A 91 9.70 -0.54 17.39
CA ILE A 91 10.61 0.46 17.94
C ILE A 91 10.52 1.76 17.12
N PHE A 92 10.59 1.67 15.80
CA PHE A 92 10.46 2.83 14.91
C PHE A 92 9.17 3.62 15.14
N ILE A 93 8.00 2.95 15.15
CA ILE A 93 6.71 3.62 15.40
C ILE A 93 6.64 4.23 16.80
N ARG A 94 7.29 3.62 17.79
CA ARG A 94 7.27 4.09 19.17
C ARG A 94 8.10 5.36 19.40
N PHE A 95 9.23 5.50 18.69
CA PHE A 95 10.18 6.60 18.89
C PHE A 95 10.07 7.71 17.84
N LEU A 96 9.65 7.39 16.61
CA LEU A 96 9.56 8.34 15.51
C LEU A 96 8.10 8.50 15.04
N PRO A 97 7.70 9.71 14.60
CA PRO A 97 6.38 9.90 14.00
C PRO A 97 6.31 9.13 12.68
N SER A 98 5.41 8.16 12.60
CA SER A 98 5.23 7.32 11.40
C SER A 98 4.64 8.07 10.20
N VAL A 99 4.06 9.26 10.43
CA VAL A 99 3.43 10.09 9.42
C VAL A 99 4.16 11.43 9.31
N ALA A 100 4.49 11.83 8.08
CA ALA A 100 5.13 13.10 7.78
C ALA A 100 4.14 14.28 7.99
N MET A 101 4.14 14.87 9.19
CA MET A 101 3.18 15.93 9.55
C MET A 101 3.28 17.20 8.70
N ALA A 102 4.46 17.51 8.15
CA ALA A 102 4.64 18.65 7.24
C ALA A 102 3.86 18.47 5.93
N GLU A 103 4.00 17.31 5.31
CA GLU A 103 3.28 16.92 4.07
C GLU A 103 1.77 16.90 4.30
N VAL A 104 1.31 16.27 5.38
CA VAL A 104 -0.12 16.17 5.69
C VAL A 104 -0.76 17.55 5.84
N LYS A 105 -0.09 18.52 6.48
CA LYS A 105 -0.62 19.88 6.63
C LYS A 105 -0.73 20.61 5.29
N LEU A 106 0.24 20.43 4.40
CA LEU A 106 0.20 21.02 3.06
C LEU A 106 -0.95 20.44 2.22
N LEU A 107 -1.12 19.12 2.24
CA LEU A 107 -2.20 18.44 1.51
C LEU A 107 -3.59 18.81 2.05
N LEU A 108 -3.73 18.94 3.37
CA LEU A 108 -4.99 19.36 4.00
C LEU A 108 -5.37 20.79 3.61
N LYS A 109 -4.40 21.71 3.57
CA LYS A 109 -4.64 23.10 3.13
C LYS A 109 -5.22 23.12 1.70
N GLY A 110 -4.53 22.48 0.75
CA GLY A 110 -4.97 22.43 -0.64
C GLY A 110 -6.33 21.74 -0.84
N SER A 111 -6.57 20.61 -0.17
CA SER A 111 -7.86 19.90 -0.23
C SER A 111 -9.01 20.74 0.36
N SER A 112 -8.76 21.45 1.47
CA SER A 112 -9.75 22.30 2.13
C SER A 112 -10.12 23.53 1.29
N GLU A 113 -9.14 24.16 0.63
CA GLU A 113 -9.39 25.29 -0.27
C GLU A 113 -10.19 24.86 -1.50
N GLN A 114 -9.84 23.72 -2.12
CA GLN A 114 -10.59 23.17 -3.23
C GLN A 114 -12.05 22.83 -2.86
N ALA A 115 -12.27 22.28 -1.66
CA ALA A 115 -13.62 22.01 -1.16
C ALA A 115 -14.43 23.30 -0.97
N LYS A 116 -13.81 24.35 -0.40
CA LYS A 116 -14.45 25.65 -0.19
C LYS A 116 -14.74 26.39 -1.50
N LYS A 117 -13.82 26.38 -2.47
CA LYS A 117 -14.06 26.93 -3.82
C LYS A 117 -15.28 26.29 -4.49
N LYS A 118 -15.41 24.96 -4.43
CA LYS A 118 -16.59 24.26 -4.97
C LYS A 118 -17.90 24.64 -4.31
N LEU A 119 -17.90 24.93 -3.01
CA LEU A 119 -19.09 25.37 -2.27
C LEU A 119 -19.49 26.80 -2.63
N ILE A 120 -18.49 27.67 -2.84
CA ILE A 120 -18.68 29.03 -3.33
C ILE A 120 -19.29 28.97 -4.74
N ASP A 121 -18.69 28.21 -5.66
CA ASP A 121 -19.16 28.03 -7.04
C ASP A 121 -20.59 27.47 -7.12
N ALA A 122 -20.95 26.57 -6.21
CA ALA A 122 -22.30 25.99 -6.13
C ALA A 122 -23.33 26.92 -5.47
N GLY A 123 -22.94 28.11 -4.99
CA GLY A 123 -23.84 29.11 -4.38
C GLY A 123 -24.44 28.67 -3.04
N HIS A 124 -23.85 27.67 -2.37
CA HIS A 124 -24.35 27.13 -1.11
C HIS A 124 -23.80 27.85 0.14
N LEU A 125 -22.84 28.76 -0.04
CA LEU A 125 -22.35 29.63 1.03
C LEU A 125 -23.09 30.98 1.00
N ASP A 126 -23.57 31.41 2.16
CA ASP A 126 -24.09 32.76 2.33
C ASP A 126 -23.00 33.81 2.05
N LYS A 127 -23.40 34.96 1.49
CA LYS A 127 -22.46 35.99 1.02
C LYS A 127 -21.59 36.55 2.15
N GLU A 128 -22.09 36.58 3.38
CA GLU A 128 -21.33 37.00 4.56
C GLU A 128 -20.15 36.05 4.84
N HIS A 129 -20.36 34.74 4.70
CA HIS A 129 -19.34 33.72 4.94
C HIS A 129 -18.25 33.70 3.87
N VAL A 130 -18.58 34.10 2.63
CA VAL A 130 -17.61 34.23 1.54
C VAL A 130 -16.68 35.42 1.79
N GLU A 131 -17.22 36.54 2.25
CA GLU A 131 -16.44 37.74 2.57
C GLU A 131 -15.56 37.54 3.80
N ASP A 132 -16.06 36.88 4.85
CA ASP A 132 -15.25 36.48 6.01
C ASP A 132 -14.10 35.56 5.61
N TYR A 133 -14.34 34.63 4.68
CA TYR A 133 -13.31 33.75 4.16
C TYR A 133 -12.26 34.49 3.33
N LYS A 134 -12.68 35.43 2.47
CA LYS A 134 -11.77 36.31 1.72
C LYS A 134 -10.93 37.17 2.65
N GLN A 135 -11.51 37.73 3.71
CA GLN A 135 -10.77 38.51 4.73
C GLN A 135 -9.78 37.65 5.52
N ALA A 136 -10.15 36.41 5.84
CA ALA A 136 -9.23 35.47 6.48
C ALA A 136 -8.07 35.11 5.54
N LEU A 137 -8.33 34.89 4.26
CA LEU A 137 -7.31 34.64 3.25
C LEU A 137 -6.35 35.83 3.16
N THR A 138 -6.83 37.06 2.94
CA THR A 138 -5.96 38.24 2.83
C THR A 138 -5.11 38.51 4.06
N LYS A 139 -5.58 38.13 5.26
CA LYS A 139 -4.85 38.31 6.51
C LYS A 139 -3.77 37.26 6.76
N TYR A 140 -4.01 36.00 6.38
CA TYR A 140 -3.16 34.87 6.75
C TYR A 140 -2.44 34.22 5.58
N ASP A 141 -2.76 34.59 4.34
CA ASP A 141 -2.31 33.90 3.14
C ASP A 141 -2.24 34.85 1.94
N SER A 142 -1.13 34.83 1.19
CA SER A 142 -0.96 35.69 0.02
C SER A 142 -1.56 35.03 -1.22
N VAL A 143 -2.85 34.74 -1.19
CA VAL A 143 -3.56 34.09 -2.31
C VAL A 143 -4.14 35.16 -3.24
N ASP A 144 -4.02 34.96 -4.54
CA ASP A 144 -4.57 35.87 -5.55
C ASP A 144 -6.11 35.86 -5.48
N LEU A 145 -6.70 37.01 -5.19
CA LEU A 145 -8.14 37.16 -4.96
C LEU A 145 -8.96 37.02 -6.26
N ALA A 146 -8.31 37.17 -7.42
CA ALA A 146 -8.93 37.05 -8.74
C ALA A 146 -9.65 35.71 -8.93
N ASP A 147 -9.16 34.64 -8.30
CA ASP A 147 -9.74 33.30 -8.33
C ASP A 147 -11.13 33.20 -7.64
N TYR A 148 -11.48 34.17 -6.79
CA TYR A 148 -12.72 34.19 -6.00
C TYR A 148 -13.70 35.27 -6.47
N GLU A 149 -13.36 36.04 -7.51
CA GLU A 149 -14.17 37.12 -8.08
C GLU A 149 -15.01 36.68 -9.29
N ILE A 150 -14.85 35.44 -9.76
CA ILE A 150 -15.61 34.86 -10.89
C ILE A 150 -17.01 34.44 -10.43
N GLN A 151 -17.78 35.37 -9.88
CA GLN A 151 -19.22 35.23 -9.66
C GLN A 151 -19.91 36.55 -9.97
N LYS A 152 -20.16 36.76 -11.27
CA LYS A 152 -21.20 37.68 -11.76
C LYS A 152 -22.21 36.88 -12.57
#